data_AF-A0A381XR77-F1
#
_entry.id   AF-A0A381XR77-F1
#
_cell.length_a   1.000
_cell.length_b   1.000
_cell.length_c   1.000
_cell.angle_alpha   90.00
_cell.angle_beta   90.00
_cell.angle_gamma   90.00
#
_symmetry.space_group_name_H-M   'P 1'
#
loop_
_entity.id
_entity.type
_entity.pdbx_description
1 polymer ?
#
loop_
_entity_poly.entity_id
_entity_poly.type
_entity_poly.pdbx_seq_one_letter_code
_entity_poly.pdbx_strand_id
1 'polypeptide(L)'
;MDSWIDHWTSHGDIVEVDSPTITPEQVLVASGHVNEFNDLMVECGACTSAFRADHLVEGRHENPDSLSPDEVMVLLSQGVECPTCKQSKWSDVRAMNLMFRTQIGAMGGGRTAYMRPETAQGMFMLYPALFRHFKQKLPFGAIQTGKGYRNEISPRQGMIRLREFNMAELEYFIDPEDPPCPDLSAWDEPVTLVPDPDGEYAGERPMTFSEALSAGIVRHPTVAWFLARTMDFLTSVGIDPLRVRFRQHAGSEMAHYADDCWDCELLGEHGWVECVGIANRTCHDLLSHEQHSGSKLLRAWRQFDEPRSEARDVLAPNGASLGPAFKDRAGDVMEALQNLTE
;
A
#
# COMPACT_ATOMS: atom_id res chain seq x y z
N MET A 1 16.88 -14.73 1.98
CA MET A 1 16.41 -13.64 2.85
C MET A 1 17.57 -12.71 3.16
N ASP A 2 18.67 -13.25 3.69
CA ASP A 2 19.89 -12.49 4.00
C ASP A 2 20.38 -11.62 2.83
N SER A 3 20.45 -12.16 1.62
CA SER A 3 20.84 -11.38 0.42
C SER A 3 19.93 -10.17 0.14
N TRP A 4 18.63 -10.26 0.47
CA TRP A 4 17.69 -9.14 0.30
C TRP A 4 17.92 -8.10 1.39
N ILE A 5 18.08 -8.53 2.65
CA ILE A 5 18.40 -7.66 3.78
C ILE A 5 19.72 -6.92 3.53
N ASP A 6 20.78 -7.64 3.16
CA ASP A 6 22.09 -7.07 2.85
C ASP A 6 22.01 -6.10 1.66
N HIS A 7 21.25 -6.46 0.61
CA HIS A 7 21.06 -5.60 -0.54
C HIS A 7 20.48 -4.24 -0.12
N TRP A 8 19.38 -4.21 0.63
CA TRP A 8 18.73 -2.93 0.98
C TRP A 8 19.45 -2.17 2.09
N THR A 9 19.95 -2.86 3.11
CA THR A 9 20.70 -2.21 4.21
C THR A 9 22.04 -1.65 3.77
N SER A 10 22.62 -2.13 2.65
CA SER A 10 23.86 -1.59 2.09
C SER A 10 23.80 -0.10 1.75
N HIS A 11 22.60 0.49 1.61
CA HIS A 11 22.45 1.94 1.36
C HIS A 11 22.92 2.80 2.55
N GLY A 12 22.89 2.25 3.77
CA GLY A 12 23.41 2.88 4.99
C GLY A 12 22.42 3.72 5.78
N ASP A 13 21.25 4.05 5.22
CA ASP A 13 20.14 4.77 5.86
C ASP A 13 18.86 3.91 5.98
N ILE A 14 19.00 2.59 5.83
CA ILE A 14 17.92 1.60 5.94
C ILE A 14 18.23 0.66 7.11
N VAL A 15 17.27 0.45 8.00
CA VAL A 15 17.41 -0.44 9.18
C VAL A 15 16.36 -1.54 9.19
N GLU A 16 16.76 -2.74 9.59
CA GLU A 16 15.81 -3.83 9.81
C GLU A 16 15.02 -3.66 11.11
N VAL A 17 13.73 -3.93 11.06
CA VAL A 17 12.84 -4.01 12.21
C VAL A 17 12.08 -5.33 12.24
N ASP A 18 11.56 -5.67 13.42
CA ASP A 18 10.62 -6.76 13.61
C ASP A 18 9.39 -6.26 14.36
N SER A 19 8.21 -6.65 13.90
CA SER A 19 6.92 -6.31 14.48
C SER A 19 6.06 -7.56 14.66
N PRO A 20 5.14 -7.56 15.64
CA PRO A 20 4.21 -8.67 15.82
C PRO A 20 3.36 -8.95 14.58
N THR A 21 2.95 -10.21 14.42
CA THR A 21 2.00 -10.62 13.37
C THR A 21 0.55 -10.40 13.77
N ILE A 22 0.24 -10.45 15.07
CA ILE A 22 -1.10 -10.15 15.60
C ILE A 22 -1.27 -8.64 15.70
N THR A 23 -2.23 -8.12 14.94
CA THR A 23 -2.48 -6.69 14.77
C THR A 23 -3.84 -6.32 15.36
N PRO A 24 -3.91 -5.39 16.33
CA PRO A 24 -5.18 -4.90 16.87
C PRO A 24 -6.06 -4.29 15.76
N GLU A 25 -7.37 -4.51 15.85
CA GLU A 25 -8.34 -4.03 14.84
C GLU A 25 -8.20 -2.54 14.52
N GLN A 26 -7.95 -1.69 15.53
CA GLN A 26 -7.85 -0.23 15.34
C GLN A 26 -6.70 0.19 14.42
N VAL A 27 -5.60 -0.57 14.38
CA VAL A 27 -4.48 -0.30 13.45
C VAL A 27 -4.96 -0.55 12.01
N LEU A 28 -5.73 -1.61 11.80
CA LEU A 28 -6.24 -1.97 10.49
C LEU A 28 -7.44 -1.11 10.05
N VAL A 29 -8.21 -0.59 11.00
CA VAL A 29 -9.21 0.46 10.75
C VAL A 29 -8.51 1.73 10.27
N ALA A 30 -7.46 2.17 10.97
CA ALA A 30 -6.71 3.36 10.58
C ALA A 30 -6.09 3.22 9.18
N SER A 31 -5.57 2.04 8.85
CA SER A 31 -5.02 1.78 7.50
C SER A 31 -6.08 1.53 6.40
N GLY A 32 -7.38 1.52 6.71
CA GLY A 32 -8.45 1.22 5.75
C GLY A 32 -8.73 -0.27 5.47
N HIS A 33 -7.79 -1.17 5.80
CA HIS A 33 -7.91 -2.61 5.55
C HIS A 33 -9.21 -3.27 6.02
N VAL A 34 -9.77 -2.85 7.17
CA VAL A 34 -11.03 -3.45 7.67
C VAL A 34 -12.20 -3.22 6.69
N ASN A 35 -12.22 -2.08 6.00
CA ASN A 35 -13.31 -1.70 5.11
C ASN A 35 -13.03 -2.09 3.64
N GLU A 36 -11.77 -2.04 3.21
CA GLU A 36 -11.40 -2.15 1.79
C GLU A 36 -10.81 -3.51 1.42
N PHE A 37 -10.32 -4.30 2.39
CA PHE A 37 -9.63 -5.57 2.12
C PHE A 37 -10.62 -6.74 1.96
N ASN A 38 -11.53 -6.62 0.99
CA ASN A 38 -12.57 -7.60 0.71
C ASN A 38 -12.55 -8.04 -0.76
N ASP A 39 -12.68 -9.35 -1.00
CA ASP A 39 -12.99 -9.87 -2.34
C ASP A 39 -14.47 -10.14 -2.50
N LEU A 40 -14.94 -10.14 -3.75
CA LEU A 40 -16.24 -10.65 -4.10
C LEU A 40 -16.22 -12.19 -4.14
N MET A 41 -17.04 -12.82 -3.30
CA MET A 41 -17.21 -14.26 -3.20
C MET A 41 -18.57 -14.69 -3.74
N VAL A 42 -18.59 -15.84 -4.41
CA VAL A 42 -19.82 -16.53 -4.81
C VAL A 42 -19.71 -18.03 -4.54
N GLU A 43 -20.83 -18.66 -4.17
CA GLU A 43 -20.90 -20.11 -3.96
C GLU A 43 -21.71 -20.77 -5.08
N CYS A 44 -21.26 -21.95 -5.51
CA CYS A 44 -22.05 -22.78 -6.42
C CYS A 44 -23.19 -23.47 -5.65
N GLY A 45 -24.44 -23.14 -5.96
CA GLY A 45 -25.62 -23.73 -5.31
C GLY A 45 -25.80 -25.24 -5.55
N ALA A 46 -25.03 -25.85 -6.45
CA ALA A 46 -25.07 -27.29 -6.72
C ALA A 46 -24.02 -28.11 -5.95
N CYS A 47 -22.83 -27.56 -5.72
CA CYS A 47 -21.71 -28.28 -5.08
C CYS A 47 -21.09 -27.56 -3.88
N THR A 48 -21.67 -26.41 -3.49
CA THR A 48 -21.29 -25.57 -2.34
C THR A 48 -19.83 -25.12 -2.34
N SER A 49 -19.14 -25.21 -3.48
CA SER A 49 -17.78 -24.71 -3.62
C SER A 49 -17.81 -23.19 -3.73
N ALA A 50 -16.97 -22.52 -2.94
CA ALA A 50 -16.79 -21.07 -2.96
C ALA A 50 -15.72 -20.67 -3.97
N PHE A 51 -15.96 -19.58 -4.68
CA PHE A 51 -15.06 -19.03 -5.69
C PHE A 51 -14.96 -17.52 -5.53
N ARG A 52 -13.78 -16.99 -5.89
CA ARG A 52 -13.62 -15.57 -6.15
C ARG A 52 -14.37 -15.22 -7.43
N ALA A 53 -15.21 -14.19 -7.37
CA ALA A 53 -16.23 -13.93 -8.38
C ALA A 53 -15.65 -13.27 -9.65
N ASP A 54 -14.67 -12.39 -9.47
CA ASP A 54 -13.76 -11.85 -10.50
C ASP A 54 -13.14 -12.94 -11.39
N HIS A 55 -12.55 -13.99 -10.79
CA HIS A 55 -11.91 -15.08 -11.52
C HIS A 55 -12.89 -15.91 -12.37
N LEU A 56 -14.17 -15.95 -11.99
CA LEU A 56 -15.19 -16.66 -12.76
C LEU A 56 -15.59 -15.90 -14.03
N VAL A 57 -15.40 -14.58 -14.04
CA VAL A 57 -15.73 -13.69 -15.15
C VAL A 57 -14.50 -13.18 -15.88
N GLU A 58 -13.32 -13.72 -15.57
CA GLU A 58 -12.07 -13.49 -16.30
C GLU A 58 -12.26 -13.80 -17.79
N GLY A 59 -11.84 -12.86 -18.65
CA GLY A 59 -12.05 -12.93 -20.11
C GLY A 59 -13.44 -12.51 -20.59
N ARG A 60 -14.36 -12.13 -19.69
CA ARG A 60 -15.65 -11.50 -20.03
C ARG A 60 -15.70 -9.99 -19.75
N HIS A 61 -14.74 -9.48 -18.99
CA HIS A 61 -14.53 -8.05 -18.76
C HIS A 61 -13.03 -7.76 -18.80
N GLU A 62 -12.65 -6.55 -19.20
CA GLU A 62 -11.23 -6.15 -19.27
C GLU A 62 -10.60 -6.04 -17.88
N ASN A 63 -11.38 -5.59 -16.89
CA ASN A 63 -10.96 -5.53 -15.48
C ASN A 63 -12.05 -6.12 -14.56
N PRO A 64 -12.07 -7.46 -14.35
CA PRO A 64 -13.05 -8.12 -13.48
C PRO A 64 -13.04 -7.64 -12.01
N ASP A 65 -11.86 -7.24 -11.51
CA ASP A 65 -11.62 -6.95 -10.10
C ASP A 65 -12.25 -5.61 -9.67
N SER A 66 -12.52 -4.72 -10.63
CA SER A 66 -13.17 -3.42 -10.39
C SER A 66 -14.71 -3.47 -10.40
N LEU A 67 -15.31 -4.63 -10.67
CA LEU A 67 -16.76 -4.76 -10.83
C LEU A 67 -17.50 -4.76 -9.48
N SER A 68 -18.67 -4.13 -9.45
CA SER A 68 -19.59 -4.22 -8.31
C SER A 68 -20.24 -5.61 -8.20
N PRO A 69 -20.77 -6.00 -7.01
CA PRO A 69 -21.47 -7.27 -6.84
C PRO A 69 -22.58 -7.50 -7.87
N ASP A 70 -23.33 -6.45 -8.21
CA ASP A 70 -24.45 -6.53 -9.16
C ASP A 70 -23.96 -6.76 -10.60
N GLU A 71 -22.87 -6.10 -11.01
CA GLU A 71 -22.27 -6.29 -12.33
C GLU A 71 -21.71 -7.71 -12.49
N VAL A 72 -21.04 -8.22 -11.46
CA VAL A 72 -20.54 -9.60 -11.47
C VAL A 72 -21.69 -10.60 -11.53
N MET A 73 -22.78 -10.37 -10.80
CA MET A 73 -23.98 -11.22 -10.88
C MET A 73 -24.59 -11.24 -12.29
N VAL A 74 -24.63 -10.10 -12.97
CA VAL A 74 -25.08 -10.03 -14.38
C VAL A 74 -24.19 -10.90 -15.25
N LEU A 75 -22.87 -10.82 -15.14
CA LEU A 75 -21.93 -11.63 -15.92
C LEU A 75 -22.06 -13.13 -15.61
N LEU A 76 -22.19 -13.51 -14.34
CA LEU A 76 -22.41 -14.90 -13.93
C LEU A 76 -23.68 -15.49 -14.53
N SER A 77 -24.73 -14.68 -14.70
CA SER A 77 -25.99 -15.09 -15.33
C SER A 77 -25.87 -15.39 -16.84
N GLN A 78 -24.80 -14.96 -17.50
CA GLN A 78 -24.55 -15.18 -18.93
C GLN A 78 -23.95 -16.58 -19.23
N GLY A 79 -24.26 -17.58 -18.41
CA GLY A 79 -23.86 -18.97 -18.61
C GLY A 79 -22.45 -19.30 -18.15
N VAL A 80 -21.95 -18.64 -17.10
CA VAL A 80 -20.69 -19.05 -16.45
C VAL A 80 -20.89 -20.39 -15.76
N GLU A 81 -20.12 -21.40 -16.16
CA GLU A 81 -20.20 -22.74 -15.58
C GLU A 81 -19.29 -22.87 -14.35
N CYS A 82 -19.77 -23.58 -13.32
CA CYS A 82 -18.94 -23.91 -12.18
C CYS A 82 -17.72 -24.74 -12.61
N PRO A 83 -16.48 -24.34 -12.26
CA PRO A 83 -15.27 -25.10 -12.60
C PRO A 83 -15.26 -26.53 -12.07
N THR A 84 -15.98 -26.77 -10.96
CA THR A 84 -16.01 -28.08 -10.27
C THR A 84 -17.10 -29.00 -10.80
N CYS A 85 -18.34 -28.53 -10.94
CA CYS A 85 -19.49 -29.40 -11.26
C CYS A 85 -20.20 -29.04 -12.58
N LYS A 86 -19.73 -28.01 -13.30
CA LYS A 86 -20.28 -27.53 -14.58
C LYS A 86 -21.72 -27.00 -14.54
N GLN A 87 -22.32 -26.87 -13.35
CA GLN A 87 -23.63 -26.23 -13.17
C GLN A 87 -23.47 -24.71 -13.11
N SER A 88 -24.42 -23.98 -13.67
CA SER A 88 -24.49 -22.50 -13.61
C SER A 88 -25.54 -22.05 -12.60
N LYS A 89 -25.38 -22.52 -11.36
CA LYS A 89 -26.23 -22.12 -10.22
C LYS A 89 -25.34 -21.42 -9.20
N TRP A 90 -25.49 -20.11 -9.11
CA TRP A 90 -24.67 -19.24 -8.27
C TRP A 90 -25.52 -18.64 -7.15
N SER A 91 -24.94 -18.49 -5.96
CA SER A 91 -25.51 -17.67 -4.88
C SER A 91 -25.41 -16.18 -5.23
N ASP A 92 -25.94 -15.33 -4.37
CA ASP A 92 -25.62 -13.90 -4.42
C ASP A 92 -24.11 -13.69 -4.22
N VAL A 93 -23.54 -12.70 -4.92
CA VAL A 93 -22.16 -12.24 -4.73
C VAL A 93 -22.09 -11.42 -3.45
N ARG A 94 -21.08 -11.69 -2.60
CA ARG A 94 -20.90 -11.03 -1.31
C ARG A 94 -19.45 -10.64 -1.09
N ALA A 95 -19.23 -9.51 -0.43
CA ALA A 95 -17.90 -9.12 0.04
C ALA A 95 -17.44 -10.06 1.18
N MET A 96 -16.22 -10.58 1.07
CA MET A 96 -15.56 -11.40 2.07
C MET A 96 -14.25 -10.76 2.51
N ASN A 97 -14.11 -10.52 3.81
CA ASN A 97 -12.87 -9.99 4.38
C ASN A 97 -11.75 -11.02 4.28
N LEU A 98 -10.62 -10.59 3.70
CA LEU A 98 -9.46 -11.43 3.46
C LEU A 98 -8.47 -11.46 4.62
N MET A 99 -8.78 -10.85 5.76
CA MET A 99 -7.91 -10.92 6.94
C MET A 99 -8.33 -12.06 7.86
N PHE A 100 -7.35 -12.79 8.39
CA PHE A 100 -7.62 -13.80 9.40
C PHE A 100 -7.91 -13.14 10.75
N ARG A 101 -9.18 -13.12 11.14
CA ARG A 101 -9.64 -12.58 12.42
C ARG A 101 -9.27 -13.50 13.59
N THR A 102 -8.84 -12.90 14.69
CA THR A 102 -8.55 -13.54 15.98
C THR A 102 -9.00 -12.64 17.15
N GLN A 103 -8.69 -13.03 18.39
CA GLN A 103 -9.03 -12.28 19.59
C GLN A 103 -7.85 -12.24 20.58
N ILE A 104 -7.56 -11.06 21.12
CA ILE A 104 -6.54 -10.86 22.17
C ILE A 104 -7.22 -10.86 23.54
N GLY A 105 -6.76 -11.73 24.44
CA GLY A 105 -7.26 -11.88 25.81
C GLY A 105 -8.25 -13.03 25.97
N ALA A 106 -8.37 -13.56 27.19
CA ALA A 106 -9.31 -14.64 27.53
C ALA A 106 -10.65 -14.07 28.06
N MET A 107 -11.76 -14.75 27.76
CA MET A 107 -13.14 -14.44 28.19
C MET A 107 -13.82 -13.27 27.45
N GLY A 108 -15.09 -12.98 27.79
CA GLY A 108 -16.01 -12.07 27.08
C GLY A 108 -15.62 -10.58 26.98
N GLY A 109 -14.40 -10.20 27.39
CA GLY A 109 -13.83 -8.86 27.22
C GLY A 109 -12.63 -8.82 26.24
N GLY A 110 -12.35 -9.90 25.51
CA GLY A 110 -11.24 -9.94 24.56
C GLY A 110 -11.44 -8.99 23.38
N ARG A 111 -10.36 -8.38 22.91
CA ARG A 111 -10.36 -7.37 21.84
C ARG A 111 -10.16 -8.04 20.48
N THR A 112 -10.88 -7.59 19.46
CA THR A 112 -10.67 -8.07 18.08
C THR A 112 -9.25 -7.74 17.62
N ALA A 113 -8.62 -8.71 16.96
CA ALA A 113 -7.36 -8.54 16.27
C ALA A 113 -7.37 -9.37 14.99
N TYR A 114 -6.37 -9.17 14.14
CA TYR A 114 -6.20 -9.91 12.90
C TYR A 114 -4.75 -10.36 12.79
N MET A 115 -4.50 -11.42 12.04
CA MET A 115 -3.16 -11.65 11.51
C MET A 115 -2.89 -10.61 10.43
N ARG A 116 -1.69 -10.01 10.43
CA ARG A 116 -1.35 -8.91 9.52
C ARG A 116 -1.43 -9.35 8.03
N PRO A 117 -2.08 -8.58 7.16
CA PRO A 117 -2.13 -8.87 5.72
C PRO A 117 -0.85 -8.43 4.97
N GLU A 118 -0.09 -7.51 5.56
CA GLU A 118 1.17 -6.92 5.08
C GLU A 118 2.12 -6.66 6.27
N THR A 119 3.38 -6.34 6.03
CA THR A 119 4.36 -5.97 7.08
C THR A 119 4.51 -4.45 7.31
N ALA A 120 4.08 -3.63 6.35
CA ALA A 120 4.17 -2.16 6.33
C ALA A 120 3.66 -1.48 7.60
N GLN A 121 2.49 -1.91 8.08
CA GLN A 121 1.85 -1.33 9.28
C GLN A 121 2.75 -1.35 10.52
N GLY A 122 3.62 -2.36 10.65
CA GLY A 122 4.60 -2.41 11.73
C GLY A 122 5.60 -1.26 11.68
N MET A 123 6.09 -0.94 10.48
CA MET A 123 7.05 0.15 10.24
C MET A 123 6.41 1.52 10.45
N PHE A 124 5.16 1.73 10.01
CA PHE A 124 4.43 2.99 10.27
C PHE A 124 4.23 3.23 11.77
N MET A 125 3.85 2.20 12.54
CA MET A 125 3.70 2.32 13.98
C MET A 125 5.03 2.57 14.72
N LEU A 126 6.15 2.13 14.13
CA LEU A 126 7.50 2.34 14.64
C LEU A 126 8.12 3.66 14.19
N TYR A 127 7.46 4.46 13.34
CA TYR A 127 7.99 5.70 12.80
C TYR A 127 8.62 6.63 13.86
N PRO A 128 8.02 6.90 15.04
CA PRO A 128 8.64 7.79 16.03
C PRO A 128 9.99 7.26 16.57
N ALA A 129 10.14 5.94 16.65
CA ALA A 129 11.37 5.29 17.07
C ALA A 129 12.41 5.28 15.95
N LEU A 130 11.98 4.97 14.72
CA LEU A 130 12.82 5.00 13.52
C LEU A 130 13.35 6.41 13.24
N PHE A 131 12.48 7.41 13.24
CA PHE A 131 12.88 8.80 13.04
C PHE A 131 13.90 9.25 14.09
N ARG A 132 13.73 8.84 15.36
CA ARG A 132 14.73 9.09 16.41
C ARG A 132 16.04 8.35 16.16
N HIS A 133 16.00 7.10 15.69
CA HIS A 133 17.17 6.31 15.35
C HIS A 133 18.03 7.02 14.30
N PHE A 134 17.39 7.57 13.27
CA PHE A 134 18.03 8.40 12.23
C PHE A 134 18.22 9.86 12.63
N LYS A 135 18.28 10.15 13.95
CA LYS A 135 18.58 11.48 14.51
C LYS A 135 17.65 12.58 14.01
N GLN A 136 16.39 12.23 13.76
CA GLN A 136 15.35 13.13 13.27
C GLN A 136 15.69 13.76 11.91
N LYS A 137 16.32 12.98 11.02
CA LYS A 137 16.65 13.39 9.66
C LYS A 137 15.98 12.48 8.66
N LEU A 138 15.55 13.08 7.55
CA LEU A 138 15.15 12.39 6.33
C LEU A 138 16.30 12.50 5.29
N PRO A 139 16.38 11.59 4.32
CA PRO A 139 15.57 10.37 4.21
C PRO A 139 16.04 9.27 5.17
N PHE A 140 15.20 8.27 5.39
CA PHE A 140 15.60 7.00 5.98
C PHE A 140 14.60 5.91 5.60
N GLY A 141 15.02 4.64 5.69
CA GLY A 141 14.14 3.50 5.48
C GLY A 141 14.10 2.53 6.64
N ALA A 142 13.03 1.73 6.66
CA ALA A 142 12.95 0.52 7.44
C ALA A 142 12.64 -0.64 6.52
N ILE A 143 13.19 -1.81 6.82
CA ILE A 143 12.80 -3.07 6.19
C ILE A 143 12.21 -4.01 7.23
N GLN A 144 11.26 -4.83 6.79
CA GLN A 144 10.75 -5.94 7.59
C GLN A 144 10.58 -7.17 6.73
N THR A 145 11.10 -8.29 7.23
CA THR A 145 10.85 -9.61 6.64
C THR A 145 9.96 -10.42 7.59
N GLY A 146 9.08 -11.25 7.04
CA GLY A 146 8.27 -12.14 7.87
C GLY A 146 6.98 -12.58 7.21
N LYS A 147 6.07 -13.13 8.01
CA LYS A 147 4.83 -13.71 7.50
C LYS A 147 3.76 -12.65 7.21
N GLY A 148 3.10 -12.79 6.07
CA GLY A 148 1.83 -12.16 5.71
C GLY A 148 0.74 -13.20 5.60
N TYR A 149 -0.49 -12.79 5.92
CA TYR A 149 -1.65 -13.69 5.95
C TYR A 149 -2.82 -13.10 5.17
N ARG A 150 -3.26 -13.80 4.12
CA ARG A 150 -4.43 -13.42 3.32
C ARG A 150 -5.38 -14.61 3.24
N ASN A 151 -6.61 -14.47 3.67
CA ASN A 151 -7.64 -15.52 3.69
C ASN A 151 -8.24 -15.74 2.29
N GLU A 152 -7.35 -16.01 1.33
CA GLU A 152 -7.64 -16.23 -0.08
C GLU A 152 -8.74 -17.28 -0.26
N ILE A 153 -9.75 -16.93 -1.06
CA ILE A 153 -10.99 -17.71 -1.21
C ILE A 153 -10.67 -19.04 -1.89
N SER A 154 -9.84 -19.00 -2.93
CA SER A 154 -9.48 -20.19 -3.74
C SER A 154 -7.98 -20.17 -4.08
N PRO A 155 -7.10 -20.67 -3.20
CA PRO A 155 -5.68 -20.79 -3.49
C PRO A 155 -5.45 -21.64 -4.76
N ARG A 156 -4.71 -21.10 -5.72
CA ARG A 156 -4.39 -21.75 -7.01
C ARG A 156 -2.93 -21.48 -7.37
N GLN A 157 -2.42 -22.18 -8.40
CA GLN A 157 -1.08 -21.95 -8.96
C GLN A 157 0.07 -22.10 -7.96
N GLY A 158 -0.07 -23.05 -7.02
CA GLY A 158 1.00 -23.44 -6.09
C GLY A 158 1.49 -22.28 -5.22
N MET A 159 2.71 -21.82 -5.49
CA MET A 159 3.38 -20.78 -4.68
C MET A 159 2.93 -19.35 -4.99
N ILE A 160 2.15 -19.13 -6.05
CA ILE A 160 1.73 -17.78 -6.48
C ILE A 160 0.61 -17.23 -5.59
N ARG A 161 -0.37 -18.06 -5.22
CA ARG A 161 -1.49 -17.64 -4.36
C ARG A 161 -1.57 -18.49 -3.11
N LEU A 162 -1.04 -17.97 -2.02
CA LEU A 162 -0.97 -18.62 -0.71
C LEU A 162 -1.78 -17.85 0.34
N ARG A 163 -2.20 -18.55 1.39
CA ARG A 163 -2.85 -17.92 2.55
C ARG A 163 -1.88 -17.42 3.61
N GLU A 164 -0.71 -18.03 3.65
CA GLU A 164 0.43 -17.63 4.47
C GLU A 164 1.66 -17.66 3.58
N PHE A 165 2.41 -16.57 3.54
CA PHE A 165 3.63 -16.47 2.74
C PHE A 165 4.64 -15.55 3.43
N ASN A 166 5.91 -15.68 3.07
CA ASN A 166 6.93 -14.75 3.52
C ASN A 166 6.91 -13.53 2.61
N MET A 167 6.96 -12.36 3.21
CA MET A 167 7.09 -11.07 2.54
C MET A 167 8.36 -10.39 3.03
N ALA A 168 8.86 -9.49 2.22
CA ALA A 168 9.94 -8.58 2.54
C ALA A 168 9.54 -7.21 1.99
N GLU A 169 9.27 -6.26 2.89
CA GLU A 169 8.81 -4.93 2.52
C GLU A 169 9.77 -3.88 3.07
N LEU A 170 9.84 -2.75 2.38
CA LEU A 170 10.69 -1.62 2.68
C LEU A 170 9.83 -0.36 2.65
N GLU A 171 9.80 0.38 3.76
CA GLU A 171 9.19 1.71 3.83
C GLU A 171 10.29 2.76 3.85
N TYR A 172 10.34 3.61 2.83
CA TYR A 172 11.36 4.65 2.69
C TYR A 172 10.72 6.04 2.86
N PHE A 173 11.07 6.72 3.94
CA PHE A 173 10.52 8.01 4.32
C PHE A 173 11.40 9.12 3.77
N ILE A 174 10.83 10.01 2.96
CA ILE A 174 11.52 11.11 2.31
C ILE A 174 10.89 12.45 2.66
N ASP A 175 11.64 13.53 2.45
CA ASP A 175 11.07 14.87 2.39
C ASP A 175 10.51 15.11 0.96
N PRO A 176 9.21 15.36 0.80
CA PRO A 176 8.62 15.57 -0.54
C PRO A 176 9.10 16.86 -1.23
N GLU A 177 9.63 17.85 -0.51
CA GLU A 177 10.17 19.08 -1.15
C GLU A 177 11.69 19.02 -1.37
N ASP A 178 12.37 18.02 -0.81
CA ASP A 178 13.80 17.76 -1.03
C ASP A 178 14.04 16.23 -1.19
N PRO A 179 13.48 15.62 -2.25
CA PRO A 179 13.56 14.17 -2.44
C PRO A 179 14.98 13.76 -2.87
N PRO A 180 15.43 12.55 -2.48
CA PRO A 180 16.69 11.99 -2.99
C PRO A 180 16.68 11.88 -4.51
N CYS A 181 17.73 12.38 -5.14
CA CYS A 181 17.95 12.29 -6.59
C CYS A 181 19.23 11.47 -6.85
N PRO A 182 19.10 10.15 -7.03
CA PRO A 182 20.25 9.27 -7.20
C PRO A 182 20.77 9.28 -8.64
N ASP A 183 22.06 8.99 -8.77
CA ASP A 183 22.69 8.79 -10.07
C ASP A 183 22.27 7.43 -10.65
N LEU A 184 21.54 7.48 -11.77
CA LEU A 184 21.07 6.29 -12.49
C LEU A 184 22.01 5.84 -13.62
N SER A 185 23.18 6.49 -13.78
CA SER A 185 24.11 6.20 -14.87
C SER A 185 24.70 4.79 -14.84
N ALA A 186 24.65 4.10 -13.69
CA ALA A 186 25.07 2.71 -13.56
C ALA A 186 24.11 1.70 -14.24
N TRP A 187 22.91 2.12 -14.61
CA TRP A 187 21.90 1.29 -15.30
C TRP A 187 21.64 1.82 -16.71
N ASP A 188 22.62 1.64 -17.59
CA ASP A 188 22.62 2.10 -18.99
C ASP A 188 22.02 1.08 -19.98
N GLU A 189 21.76 -0.14 -19.53
CA GLU A 189 21.09 -1.17 -20.33
C GLU A 189 19.57 -0.99 -20.32
N PRO A 190 18.89 -1.08 -21.47
CA PRO A 190 17.43 -0.98 -21.54
C PRO A 190 16.72 -2.12 -20.79
N VAL A 191 15.67 -1.76 -20.06
CA VAL A 191 14.73 -2.71 -19.44
C VAL A 191 13.35 -2.57 -20.08
N THR A 192 12.53 -3.62 -19.99
CA THR A 192 11.14 -3.56 -20.46
C THR A 192 10.28 -2.82 -19.45
N LEU A 193 9.83 -1.62 -19.80
CA LEU A 193 8.81 -0.88 -19.06
C LEU A 193 7.46 -0.99 -19.78
N VAL A 194 6.38 -1.07 -19.01
CA VAL A 194 5.00 -1.03 -19.49
C VAL A 194 4.31 0.14 -18.79
N PRO A 195 4.40 1.37 -19.35
CA PRO A 195 3.82 2.56 -18.76
C PRO A 195 2.29 2.51 -18.69
N ASP A 196 1.71 3.47 -17.97
CA ASP A 196 0.26 3.64 -17.80
C ASP A 196 -0.48 3.44 -19.15
N PRO A 197 -1.39 2.45 -19.23
CA PRO A 197 -2.11 2.13 -20.46
C PRO A 197 -3.02 3.28 -20.93
N ASP A 198 -3.43 4.17 -20.03
CA ASP A 198 -4.23 5.35 -20.33
C ASP A 198 -3.35 6.57 -20.70
N GLY A 199 -2.02 6.45 -20.58
CA GLY A 199 -1.06 7.50 -20.82
C GLY A 199 -0.53 7.59 -22.26
N GLU A 200 0.22 8.67 -22.55
CA GLU A 200 0.87 8.89 -23.86
C GLU A 200 1.87 7.77 -24.22
N TYR A 201 2.44 7.13 -23.21
CA TYR A 201 3.51 6.14 -23.36
C TYR A 201 3.02 4.68 -23.30
N ALA A 202 1.72 4.44 -23.44
CA ALA A 202 1.13 3.10 -23.35
C ALA A 202 1.85 2.04 -24.22
N GLY A 203 1.86 0.81 -23.71
CA GLY A 203 2.47 -0.37 -24.34
C GLY A 203 3.89 -0.68 -23.85
N GLU A 204 4.41 -1.85 -24.21
CA GLU A 204 5.77 -2.25 -23.83
C GLU A 204 6.83 -1.38 -24.53
N ARG A 205 7.78 -0.86 -23.76
CA ARG A 205 8.86 0.00 -24.26
C ARG A 205 10.20 -0.39 -23.63
N PRO A 206 11.21 -0.73 -24.44
CA PRO A 206 12.57 -0.87 -23.95
C PRO A 206 13.18 0.51 -23.73
N MET A 207 13.60 0.82 -22.49
CA MET A 207 14.32 2.06 -22.16
C MET A 207 15.09 1.91 -20.85
N THR A 208 16.06 2.79 -20.62
CA THR A 208 16.76 2.88 -19.33
C THR A 208 15.91 3.60 -18.29
N PHE A 209 16.21 3.40 -17.00
CA PHE A 209 15.52 4.13 -15.92
C PHE A 209 15.77 5.65 -15.99
N SER A 210 16.94 6.06 -16.47
CA SER A 210 17.29 7.48 -16.65
C SER A 210 16.44 8.13 -17.76
N GLU A 211 16.23 7.44 -18.88
CA GLU A 211 15.34 7.89 -19.96
C GLU A 211 13.88 7.97 -19.49
N ALA A 212 13.42 6.95 -18.77
CA ALA A 212 12.06 6.90 -18.25
C ALA A 212 11.76 8.06 -17.27
N LEU A 213 12.71 8.36 -16.38
CA LEU A 213 12.63 9.50 -15.45
C LEU A 213 12.66 10.83 -16.21
N SER A 214 13.58 10.98 -17.17
CA SER A 214 13.73 12.22 -17.96
C SER A 214 12.52 12.51 -18.84
N ALA A 215 11.84 11.46 -19.32
CA ALA A 215 10.60 11.58 -20.08
C ALA A 215 9.35 11.79 -19.20
N GLY A 216 9.48 11.73 -17.87
CA GLY A 216 8.35 11.84 -16.92
C GLY A 216 7.44 10.61 -16.90
N ILE A 217 7.89 9.47 -17.43
CA ILE A 217 7.16 8.19 -17.38
C ILE A 217 7.19 7.64 -15.95
N VAL A 218 8.37 7.57 -15.36
CA VAL A 218 8.54 7.38 -13.92
C VAL A 218 8.48 8.76 -13.28
N ARG A 219 7.53 8.97 -12.37
CA ARG A 219 7.15 10.33 -11.93
C ARG A 219 8.09 10.90 -10.86
N HIS A 220 8.80 10.02 -10.15
CA HIS A 220 9.60 10.41 -8.99
C HIS A 220 11.01 9.80 -9.03
N PRO A 221 12.08 10.58 -8.74
CA PRO A 221 13.47 10.10 -8.81
C PRO A 221 13.75 8.95 -7.83
N THR A 222 13.19 9.01 -6.62
CA THR A 222 13.29 7.90 -5.66
C THR A 222 12.62 6.62 -6.15
N VAL A 223 11.50 6.71 -6.90
CA VAL A 223 10.86 5.52 -7.49
C VAL A 223 11.76 4.93 -8.58
N ALA A 224 12.33 5.76 -9.46
CA ALA A 224 13.27 5.31 -10.49
C ALA A 224 14.48 4.56 -9.89
N TRP A 225 14.97 5.03 -8.74
CA TRP A 225 16.03 4.35 -8.00
C TRP A 225 15.62 2.98 -7.46
N PHE A 226 14.45 2.88 -6.83
CA PHE A 226 13.95 1.61 -6.32
C PHE A 226 13.68 0.60 -7.43
N LEU A 227 13.22 1.05 -8.60
CA LEU A 227 13.11 0.20 -9.80
C LEU A 227 14.48 -0.36 -10.21
N ALA A 228 15.49 0.51 -10.32
CA ALA A 228 16.85 0.13 -10.69
C ALA A 228 17.51 -0.82 -9.68
N ARG A 229 17.39 -0.53 -8.38
CA ARG A 229 17.89 -1.38 -7.30
C ARG A 229 17.17 -2.73 -7.22
N THR A 230 15.88 -2.76 -7.54
CA THR A 230 15.14 -4.01 -7.64
C THR A 230 15.68 -4.88 -8.78
N MET A 231 16.02 -4.28 -9.92
CA MET A 231 16.66 -4.99 -11.02
C MET A 231 18.02 -5.58 -10.62
N ASP A 232 18.87 -4.82 -9.91
CA ASP A 232 20.13 -5.32 -9.36
C ASP A 232 19.91 -6.52 -8.43
N PHE A 233 18.94 -6.41 -7.53
CA PHE A 233 18.65 -7.49 -6.59
C PHE A 233 18.21 -8.76 -7.35
N LEU A 234 17.23 -8.64 -8.25
CA LEU A 234 16.68 -9.78 -9.00
C LEU A 234 17.77 -10.48 -9.83
N THR A 235 18.59 -9.70 -10.52
CA THR A 235 19.71 -10.25 -11.31
C THR A 235 20.78 -10.89 -10.42
N SER A 236 21.08 -10.31 -9.26
CA SER A 236 22.04 -10.88 -8.31
C SER A 236 21.61 -12.23 -7.74
N VAL A 237 20.30 -12.48 -7.61
CA VAL A 237 19.75 -13.77 -7.16
C VAL A 237 19.47 -14.75 -8.31
N GLY A 238 19.84 -14.39 -9.54
CA GLY A 238 19.82 -15.28 -10.71
C GLY A 238 18.57 -15.21 -11.58
N ILE A 239 17.73 -14.19 -11.43
CA ILE A 239 16.62 -13.95 -12.35
C ILE A 239 17.17 -13.47 -13.71
N ASP A 240 16.64 -14.06 -14.78
CA ASP A 240 16.96 -13.68 -16.16
C ASP A 240 16.39 -12.27 -16.47
N PRO A 241 17.23 -11.27 -16.77
CA PRO A 241 16.78 -9.91 -17.11
C PRO A 241 15.72 -9.84 -18.21
N LEU A 242 15.78 -10.75 -19.18
CA LEU A 242 14.84 -10.79 -20.32
C LEU A 242 13.43 -11.26 -19.91
N ARG A 243 13.29 -11.78 -18.70
CA ARG A 243 12.03 -12.23 -18.11
C ARG A 243 11.54 -11.29 -17.00
N VAL A 244 12.10 -10.09 -16.92
CA VAL A 244 11.69 -9.03 -15.99
C VAL A 244 11.07 -7.89 -16.79
N ARG A 245 9.93 -7.37 -16.32
CA ARG A 245 9.39 -6.08 -16.78
C ARG A 245 8.83 -5.31 -15.62
N PHE A 246 8.73 -3.99 -15.76
CA PHE A 246 8.05 -3.14 -14.79
C PHE A 246 6.79 -2.58 -15.41
N ARG A 247 5.63 -2.84 -14.81
CA ARG A 247 4.32 -2.39 -15.28
C ARG A 247 3.78 -1.30 -14.35
N GLN A 248 3.46 -0.15 -14.90
CA GLN A 248 2.81 0.93 -14.15
C GLN A 248 1.32 0.62 -13.99
N HIS A 249 0.77 0.93 -12.81
CA HIS A 249 -0.67 0.85 -12.59
C HIS A 249 -1.40 1.89 -13.44
N ALA A 250 -2.56 1.53 -13.97
CA ALA A 250 -3.45 2.48 -14.63
C ALA A 250 -4.03 3.48 -13.61
N GLY A 251 -4.46 4.65 -14.07
CA GLY A 251 -5.10 5.64 -13.18
C GLY A 251 -6.35 5.12 -12.45
N SER A 252 -7.03 4.11 -13.01
CA SER A 252 -8.20 3.44 -12.41
C SER A 252 -7.84 2.28 -11.46
N GLU A 253 -6.62 1.77 -11.53
CA GLU A 253 -6.08 0.68 -10.70
C GLU A 253 -5.31 1.24 -9.48
N MET A 254 -4.75 2.44 -9.63
CA MET A 254 -3.97 3.11 -8.59
C MET A 254 -4.83 3.38 -7.35
N ALA A 255 -4.31 3.00 -6.18
CA ALA A 255 -4.93 3.40 -4.92
C ALA A 255 -5.04 4.92 -4.88
N HIS A 256 -6.18 5.44 -4.39
CA HIS A 256 -6.52 6.87 -4.40
C HIS A 256 -5.48 7.78 -3.70
N TYR A 257 -4.52 7.21 -2.97
CA TYR A 257 -3.45 7.88 -2.25
C TYR A 257 -2.04 7.70 -2.84
N ALA A 258 -1.87 6.84 -3.85
CA ALA A 258 -0.58 6.62 -4.49
C ALA A 258 -0.35 7.65 -5.62
N ASP A 259 0.86 8.18 -5.70
CA ASP A 259 1.28 9.16 -6.73
C ASP A 259 1.87 8.47 -7.97
N ASP A 260 2.56 7.35 -7.75
CA ASP A 260 3.13 6.48 -8.78
C ASP A 260 3.22 5.05 -8.22
N CYS A 261 2.90 4.04 -9.04
CA CYS A 261 2.93 2.64 -8.61
C CYS A 261 3.36 1.74 -9.77
N TRP A 262 4.36 0.90 -9.51
CA TRP A 262 4.98 0.01 -10.48
C TRP A 262 5.10 -1.40 -9.93
N ASP A 263 4.63 -2.36 -10.69
CA ASP A 263 4.80 -3.78 -10.43
C ASP A 263 6.00 -4.31 -11.23
N CYS A 264 6.97 -4.88 -10.53
CA CYS A 264 7.97 -5.73 -11.16
C CYS A 264 7.36 -7.11 -11.39
N GLU A 265 7.22 -7.49 -12.65
CA GLU A 265 6.62 -8.76 -13.07
C GLU A 265 7.67 -9.71 -13.63
N LEU A 266 7.51 -11.00 -13.33
CA LEU A 266 8.36 -12.07 -13.84
C LEU A 266 7.59 -12.93 -14.83
N LEU A 267 8.22 -13.25 -15.97
CA LEU A 267 7.67 -14.17 -16.94
C LEU A 267 7.92 -15.63 -16.53
N GLY A 268 6.84 -16.33 -16.18
CA GLY A 268 6.86 -17.75 -15.83
C GLY A 268 5.91 -18.60 -16.68
N GLU A 269 5.68 -19.84 -16.24
CA GLU A 269 4.77 -20.79 -16.88
C GLU A 269 3.29 -20.35 -16.83
N HIS A 270 2.95 -19.45 -15.93
CA HIS A 270 1.61 -18.87 -15.76
C HIS A 270 1.48 -17.47 -16.39
N GLY A 271 2.44 -17.07 -17.24
CA GLY A 271 2.49 -15.72 -17.82
C GLY A 271 3.28 -14.76 -16.94
N TRP A 272 2.98 -13.46 -17.08
CA TRP A 272 3.57 -12.41 -16.25
C TRP A 272 2.88 -12.38 -14.89
N VAL A 273 3.69 -12.41 -13.83
CA VAL A 273 3.22 -12.44 -12.45
C VAL A 273 3.98 -11.41 -11.64
N GLU A 274 3.27 -10.56 -10.92
CA GLU A 274 3.84 -9.60 -9.98
C GLU A 274 4.71 -10.31 -8.92
N CYS A 275 5.92 -9.80 -8.69
CA CYS A 275 6.81 -10.27 -7.64
C CYS A 275 7.26 -9.18 -6.65
N VAL A 276 7.23 -7.91 -7.07
CA VAL A 276 7.56 -6.76 -6.22
C VAL A 276 6.67 -5.58 -6.64
N GLY A 277 5.86 -5.06 -5.73
CA GLY A 277 5.18 -3.78 -5.90
C GLY A 277 6.02 -2.63 -5.35
N ILE A 278 6.15 -1.54 -6.12
CA ILE A 278 6.89 -0.32 -5.75
C ILE A 278 5.92 0.85 -5.85
N ALA A 279 5.46 1.34 -4.70
CA ALA A 279 4.43 2.36 -4.60
C ALA A 279 4.93 3.62 -3.88
N ASN A 280 4.70 4.79 -4.48
CA ASN A 280 4.81 6.09 -3.78
C ASN A 280 3.47 6.43 -3.12
N ARG A 281 3.35 6.14 -1.83
CA ARG A 281 2.10 6.30 -1.03
C ARG A 281 1.94 7.69 -0.39
N THR A 282 2.79 8.64 -0.74
CA THR A 282 2.82 10.00 -0.17
C THR A 282 2.86 9.98 1.37
N CYS A 283 1.97 10.72 2.03
CA CYS A 283 1.87 10.79 3.49
C CYS A 283 0.65 10.02 4.04
N HIS A 284 -0.06 9.27 3.20
CA HIS A 284 -1.37 8.71 3.51
C HIS A 284 -1.38 7.87 4.79
N ASP A 285 -0.47 6.90 4.89
CA ASP A 285 -0.44 5.96 6.01
C ASP A 285 -0.14 6.65 7.35
N LEU A 286 0.90 7.49 7.38
CA LEU A 286 1.27 8.24 8.58
C LEU A 286 0.18 9.22 9.00
N LEU A 287 -0.45 9.92 8.04
CA LEU A 287 -1.56 10.84 8.33
C LEU A 287 -2.78 10.11 8.85
N SER A 288 -3.14 8.97 8.26
CA SER A 288 -4.31 8.22 8.71
C SER A 288 -4.10 7.69 10.13
N HIS A 289 -2.94 7.11 10.43
CA HIS A 289 -2.59 6.70 11.79
C HIS A 289 -2.54 7.88 12.77
N GLU A 290 -2.09 9.05 12.33
CA GLU A 290 -2.06 10.27 13.15
C GLU A 290 -3.47 10.70 13.53
N GLN A 291 -4.38 10.75 12.55
CA GLN A 291 -5.79 11.14 12.74
C GLN A 291 -6.53 10.18 13.67
N HIS A 292 -6.33 8.87 13.50
CA HIS A 292 -7.01 7.85 14.32
C HIS A 292 -6.44 7.76 15.74
N SER A 293 -5.15 8.01 15.93
CA SER A 293 -4.50 7.92 17.25
C SER A 293 -4.52 9.23 18.04
N GLY A 294 -4.67 10.39 17.37
CA GLY A 294 -4.46 11.72 17.95
C GLY A 294 -3.00 12.02 18.29
N SER A 295 -2.06 11.17 17.87
CA SER A 295 -0.62 11.39 18.03
C SER A 295 -0.17 12.62 17.23
N LYS A 296 0.97 13.22 17.59
CA LYS A 296 1.66 14.24 16.77
C LYS A 296 3.10 13.81 16.43
N LEU A 297 3.38 12.52 16.61
CA LEU A 297 4.74 11.96 16.50
C LEU A 297 4.98 11.28 15.14
N LEU A 298 3.99 11.29 14.24
CA LEU A 298 4.07 10.70 12.90
C LEU A 298 4.43 11.74 11.83
N ARG A 299 5.15 12.79 12.24
CA ARG A 299 5.63 13.87 11.38
C ARG A 299 7.12 14.08 11.56
N ALA A 300 7.78 14.44 10.47
CA ALA A 300 9.13 14.99 10.50
C ALA A 300 9.09 16.52 10.64
N TRP A 301 10.19 17.10 11.11
CA TRP A 301 10.36 18.54 11.22
C TRP A 301 11.43 19.00 10.23
N ARG A 302 11.08 19.97 9.38
CA ARG A 302 12.07 20.72 8.60
C ARG A 302 12.43 22.00 9.34
N GLN A 303 13.71 22.22 9.57
CA GLN A 303 14.19 23.51 10.05
C GLN A 303 14.27 24.49 8.89
N PHE A 304 13.81 25.71 9.09
CA PHE A 304 14.08 26.80 8.14
C PHE A 304 15.56 27.17 8.21
N ASP A 305 16.15 27.53 7.05
CA ASP A 305 17.54 27.99 6.97
C ASP A 305 17.79 29.23 7.85
N GLU A 306 16.78 30.11 7.93
CA GLU A 306 16.77 31.28 8.79
C GLU A 306 15.47 31.36 9.61
N PRO A 307 15.51 31.91 10.84
CA PRO A 307 14.32 32.11 11.65
C PRO A 307 13.27 32.97 10.92
N ARG A 308 12.07 32.42 10.70
CA ARG A 308 10.94 33.16 10.14
C ARG A 308 10.11 33.77 11.27
N SER A 309 9.94 35.09 11.24
CA SER A 309 9.03 35.82 12.12
C SER A 309 7.85 36.32 11.30
N GLU A 310 6.62 36.01 11.74
CA GLU A 310 5.39 36.42 11.08
C GLU A 310 4.49 37.14 12.09
N ALA A 311 4.06 38.35 11.76
CA ALA A 311 3.04 39.06 12.52
C ALA A 311 1.67 38.59 12.04
N ARG A 312 0.90 37.96 12.92
CA ARG A 312 -0.47 37.53 12.64
C ARG A 312 -1.42 38.21 13.60
N ASP A 313 -2.49 38.78 13.07
CA ASP A 313 -3.64 39.18 13.86
C ASP A 313 -4.47 37.93 14.14
N VAL A 314 -4.61 37.59 15.43
CA VAL A 314 -5.36 36.42 15.87
C VAL A 314 -6.46 36.85 16.81
N LEU A 315 -7.65 36.27 16.64
CA LEU A 315 -8.75 36.47 17.57
C LEU A 315 -8.42 35.72 18.87
N ALA A 316 -8.19 36.48 19.95
CA ALA A 316 -7.94 35.93 21.27
C ALA A 316 -9.28 35.82 22.05
N PRO A 317 -9.90 34.63 22.18
CA PRO A 317 -11.16 34.50 22.90
C PRO A 317 -11.02 34.80 24.39
N ASN A 318 -11.94 35.61 24.92
CA ASN A 318 -11.99 35.93 26.35
C ASN A 318 -12.77 34.86 27.12
N GLY A 319 -12.06 33.89 27.69
CA GLY A 319 -12.66 32.78 28.45
C GLY A 319 -13.53 33.23 29.65
N ALA A 320 -13.24 34.38 30.26
CA ALA A 320 -14.04 34.92 31.36
C ALA A 320 -15.44 35.39 30.92
N SER A 321 -15.59 35.81 29.66
CA SER A 321 -16.89 36.16 29.09
C SER A 321 -17.59 34.93 28.48
N LEU A 322 -16.83 34.08 27.80
CA LEU A 322 -17.37 32.93 27.07
C LEU A 322 -17.80 31.78 27.99
N GLY A 323 -17.06 31.53 29.08
CA GLY A 323 -17.37 30.46 30.04
C GLY A 323 -18.78 30.59 30.64
N PRO A 324 -19.14 31.72 31.26
CA PRO A 324 -20.48 31.93 31.82
C PRO A 324 -21.59 31.96 30.75
N ALA A 325 -21.30 32.48 29.56
CA ALA A 325 -22.28 32.65 28.48
C ALA A 325 -22.64 31.32 27.79
N PHE A 326 -21.65 30.45 27.56
CA PHE A 326 -21.81 29.23 26.76
C PHE A 326 -21.72 27.93 27.56
N LYS A 327 -21.27 27.98 28.82
CA LYS A 327 -21.18 26.83 29.75
C LYS A 327 -20.50 25.62 29.11
N ASP A 328 -21.21 24.50 28.96
CA ASP A 328 -20.71 23.25 28.41
C ASP A 328 -20.21 23.38 26.96
N ARG A 329 -20.66 24.43 26.24
CA ARG A 329 -20.24 24.74 24.87
C ARG A 329 -19.12 25.77 24.78
N ALA A 330 -18.61 26.26 25.90
CA ALA A 330 -17.58 27.31 25.90
C ALA A 330 -16.28 26.83 25.22
N GLY A 331 -15.94 25.53 25.32
CA GLY A 331 -14.80 24.93 24.63
C GLY A 331 -14.92 25.05 23.12
N ASP A 332 -16.02 24.53 22.56
CA ASP A 332 -16.30 24.58 21.11
C ASP A 332 -16.27 26.01 20.55
N VAL A 333 -16.82 26.98 21.30
CA VAL A 333 -16.86 28.39 20.88
C VAL A 333 -15.47 29.03 20.92
N MET A 334 -14.64 28.69 21.91
CA MET A 334 -13.25 29.17 21.96
C MET A 334 -12.42 28.61 20.81
N GLU A 335 -12.57 27.31 20.51
CA GLU A 335 -11.88 26.66 19.39
C GLU A 335 -12.32 27.25 18.05
N ALA A 336 -13.63 27.43 17.85
CA ALA A 336 -14.16 28.07 16.64
C ALA A 336 -13.62 29.51 16.46
N LEU A 337 -13.55 30.31 17.52
CA LEU A 337 -13.00 31.67 17.46
C LEU A 337 -11.50 31.70 17.16
N GLN A 338 -10.73 30.76 17.70
CA GLN A 338 -9.28 30.65 17.43
C GLN A 338 -8.98 30.20 15.99
N ASN A 339 -9.88 29.41 15.39
CA ASN A 339 -9.76 28.92 14.03
C ASN A 339 -10.33 29.88 12.97
N LEU A 340 -11.00 30.97 13.38
CA LEU A 340 -11.39 32.04 12.47
C LEU A 340 -10.13 32.77 11.97
N THR A 341 -9.83 32.56 10.71
CA THR A 341 -8.92 33.39 9.93
C THR A 341 -9.76 34.47 9.24
N GLU A 342 -9.29 35.72 9.23
CA GLU A 342 -9.94 36.80 8.44
C GLU A 342 -9.94 36.49 6.95
#